data_AF-A0A7C5TTK0-F1
#
_entry.id   AF-A0A7C5TTK0-F1
#
_cell.length_a   1.000
_cell.length_b   1.000
_cell.length_c   1.000
_cell.angle_alpha   90.00
_cell.angle_beta   90.00
_cell.angle_gamma   90.00
#
_symmetry.space_group_name_H-M   'P 1'
#
loop_
_entity.id
_entity.type
_entity.pdbx_description
1 polymer ?
#
loop_
_entity_poly.entity_id
_entity_poly.type
_entity_poly.pdbx_seq_one_letter_code
_entity_poly.pdbx_strand_id
1 'polypeptide(L)'
;MAGTLRCARCLQPVAWSAAEDVEIRLLPEDAAPRDEELELGADDLDVRFVSGDTLDLVELAAEQVLLAMPMRVLCRPKCAGVCPTCGADLNIEGACSCPREIDPRWAALADISGKPS
;
A
#
# COMPACT_ATOMS: atom_id res chain seq x y z
N MET A 1 -5.98 7.62 12.46
CA MET A 1 -6.65 7.54 11.14
C MET A 1 -7.40 6.22 11.02
N ALA A 2 -8.63 6.21 10.50
CA ALA A 2 -9.41 4.97 10.32
C ALA A 2 -10.21 5.00 9.02
N GLY A 3 -10.43 3.85 8.41
CA GLY A 3 -11.12 3.72 7.14
C GLY A 3 -11.37 2.28 6.73
N THR A 4 -11.86 2.11 5.50
CA THR A 4 -12.16 0.79 4.93
C THR A 4 -11.29 0.56 3.71
N LEU A 5 -10.48 -0.49 3.76
CA LEU A 5 -9.65 -0.97 2.65
C LEU A 5 -10.29 -2.19 1.99
N ARG A 6 -9.71 -2.66 0.88
CA ARG A 6 -10.15 -3.89 0.21
C ARG A 6 -9.13 -5.00 0.38
N CYS A 7 -9.61 -6.18 0.75
CA CYS A 7 -8.79 -7.39 0.80
C CYS A 7 -8.14 -7.64 -0.56
N ALA A 8 -6.82 -7.77 -0.58
CA ALA A 8 -6.04 -7.99 -1.79
C ALA A 8 -6.26 -9.37 -2.44
N ARG A 9 -7.12 -10.22 -1.88
CA ARG A 9 -7.41 -11.57 -2.42
C ARG A 9 -8.87 -11.75 -2.83
N CYS A 10 -9.82 -11.26 -2.03
CA CYS A 10 -11.26 -11.43 -2.31
C CYS A 10 -12.04 -10.12 -2.42
N LEU A 11 -11.36 -8.96 -2.35
CA LEU A 11 -11.96 -7.62 -2.46
C LEU A 11 -12.99 -7.26 -1.37
N GLN A 12 -13.25 -8.16 -0.41
CA GLN A 12 -14.09 -7.88 0.74
C GLN A 12 -13.55 -6.70 1.55
N PRO A 13 -14.44 -5.86 2.12
CA PRO A 13 -14.05 -4.74 2.97
C PRO A 13 -13.21 -5.20 4.17
N VAL A 14 -12.18 -4.42 4.51
CA VAL A 14 -11.32 -4.62 5.68
C VAL A 14 -11.30 -3.31 6.45
N ALA A 15 -11.78 -3.34 7.69
CA ALA A 15 -11.63 -2.20 8.60
C ALA A 15 -10.14 -2.02 8.92
N TRP A 16 -9.64 -0.81 8.75
CA TRP A 16 -8.25 -0.45 9.01
C TRP A 16 -8.21 0.80 9.88
N SER A 17 -7.26 0.80 10.82
CA SER A 17 -6.93 1.97 11.62
C SER A 17 -5.43 2.00 11.89
N ALA A 18 -4.85 3.18 11.80
CA ALA A 18 -3.49 3.48 12.23
C ALA A 18 -3.53 4.60 13.27
N ALA A 19 -2.73 4.46 14.32
CA ALA A 19 -2.48 5.49 15.31
C ALA A 19 -1.00 5.85 15.20
N GLU A 20 -0.72 6.84 14.36
CA GLU A 20 0.63 7.37 14.13
C GLU A 20 0.60 8.85 14.48
N ASP A 21 1.65 9.28 15.17
CA ASP A 21 1.90 10.70 15.43
C ASP A 21 2.59 11.29 14.20
N VAL A 22 2.10 12.43 13.75
CA VAL A 22 2.59 13.12 12.56
C VAL A 22 3.16 14.46 12.98
N GLU A 23 4.42 14.71 12.63
CA GLU A 23 5.07 16.01 12.75
C GLU A 23 5.48 16.50 11.36
N ILE A 24 5.10 17.72 11.01
CA ILE A 24 5.42 18.34 9.72
C ILE A 24 6.05 19.70 9.97
N ARG A 25 7.25 19.93 9.44
CA ARG A 25 7.93 21.22 9.51
C ARG A 25 7.64 22.03 8.26
N LEU A 26 6.99 23.18 8.45
CA LEU A 26 6.61 24.09 7.38
C LEU A 26 7.40 25.40 7.54
N LEU A 27 8.06 25.82 6.48
CA LEU A 27 8.76 27.11 6.42
C LEU A 27 8.21 27.99 5.30
N PRO A 28 8.22 29.32 5.46
CA PRO A 28 7.89 30.23 4.37
C PRO A 28 8.84 30.05 3.17
N GLU A 29 8.33 30.24 1.95
CA GLU A 29 9.10 30.10 0.72
C GLU A 29 10.31 31.07 0.64
N ASP A 30 10.24 32.24 1.27
CA ASP A 30 11.35 33.19 1.29
C ASP A 30 12.53 32.75 2.16
N ALA A 31 12.31 31.79 3.06
CA ALA A 31 13.34 31.10 3.84
C ALA A 31 13.99 29.93 3.08
N ALA A 32 13.52 29.60 1.88
CA ALA A 32 14.14 28.56 1.06
C ALA A 32 15.56 28.98 0.64
N PRO A 33 16.53 28.05 0.66
CA PRO A 33 17.88 28.32 0.16
C PRO A 33 17.81 28.70 -1.32
N ARG A 34 18.52 29.79 -1.68
CA ARG A 34 18.56 30.33 -3.04
C ARG A 34 19.85 29.99 -3.79
N ASP A 35 20.79 29.35 -3.10
CA ASP A 35 22.05 28.92 -3.68
C ASP A 35 21.84 27.60 -4.42
N GLU A 36 22.24 27.54 -5.68
CA GLU A 36 22.08 26.33 -6.52
C GLU A 36 23.06 25.22 -6.11
N GLU A 37 24.17 25.57 -5.44
CA GLU A 37 25.17 24.65 -4.91
C GLU A 37 25.14 24.63 -3.37
N LEU A 38 24.01 24.21 -2.80
CA LEU A 38 23.86 24.01 -1.36
C LEU A 38 23.95 22.51 -1.01
N GLU A 39 24.87 22.14 -0.12
CA GLU A 39 24.87 20.80 0.47
C GLU A 39 23.73 20.68 1.49
N LEU A 40 22.78 19.76 1.24
CA LEU A 40 21.66 19.50 2.14
C LEU A 40 22.07 18.54 3.26
N GLY A 41 21.74 18.92 4.49
CA GLY A 41 21.79 18.04 5.66
C GLY A 41 20.54 17.17 5.79
N ALA A 42 20.56 16.23 6.74
CA ALA A 42 19.39 15.38 7.02
C ALA A 42 18.17 16.21 7.44
N ASP A 43 18.38 17.24 8.26
CA ASP A 43 17.31 18.10 8.78
C ASP A 43 16.64 18.98 7.71
N ASP A 44 17.27 19.13 6.54
CA ASP A 44 16.74 19.89 5.40
C ASP A 44 15.77 19.06 4.55
N LEU A 45 15.81 17.72 4.66
CA LEU A 45 14.96 16.79 3.90
C LEU A 45 13.54 16.68 4.47
N ASP A 46 13.35 17.05 5.74
CA ASP A 46 12.08 16.95 6.46
C ASP A 46 11.33 18.30 6.53
N VAL A 47 11.66 19.23 5.63
CA VAL A 47 11.08 20.58 5.57
C VAL A 47 10.28 20.75 4.27
N ARG A 48 9.06 21.29 4.38
CA ARG A 48 8.28 21.72 3.23
C ARG A 48 8.14 23.24 3.22
N PHE A 49 8.49 23.85 2.09
CA PHE A 49 8.30 25.28 1.88
C PHE A 49 6.88 25.57 1.41
N VAL A 50 6.24 26.58 2.00
CA VAL A 50 4.86 26.97 1.71
C VAL A 50 4.79 28.44 1.31
N SER A 51 3.90 28.73 0.36
CA SER A 51 3.69 30.07 -0.19
C SER A 51 2.29 30.58 0.12
N GLY A 52 2.15 31.91 0.22
CA GLY A 52 0.91 32.57 0.60
C GLY A 52 0.54 32.42 2.08
N ASP A 53 -0.69 32.81 2.42
CA ASP A 53 -1.16 32.93 3.82
C ASP A 53 -2.09 31.78 4.24
N THR A 54 -2.28 30.78 3.37
CA THR A 54 -3.22 29.69 3.56
C THR A 54 -2.54 28.34 3.38
N LEU A 55 -2.80 27.41 4.29
CA LEU A 55 -2.28 26.06 4.22
C LEU A 55 -3.40 25.07 3.90
N ASP A 56 -3.24 24.27 2.83
CA ASP A 56 -4.14 23.16 2.55
C ASP A 56 -3.77 21.94 3.41
N LEU A 57 -4.47 21.80 4.53
CA LEU A 57 -4.30 20.67 5.45
C LEU A 57 -4.85 19.35 4.88
N VAL A 58 -5.71 19.39 3.87
CA VAL A 58 -6.31 18.18 3.29
C VAL A 58 -5.25 17.40 2.52
N GLU A 59 -4.46 18.09 1.70
CA GLU A 59 -3.36 17.48 0.95
C GLU A 59 -2.31 16.88 1.90
N LEU A 60 -1.87 17.66 2.89
CA LEU A 60 -0.92 17.20 3.91
C LEU A 60 -1.45 15.97 4.65
N ALA A 61 -2.69 16.01 5.15
CA ALA A 61 -3.26 14.87 5.84
C ALA A 61 -3.41 13.64 4.93
N ALA A 62 -3.76 13.83 3.65
CA ALA A 62 -3.91 12.74 2.70
C ALA A 62 -2.59 12.01 2.42
N GLU A 63 -1.47 12.74 2.30
CA GLU A 63 -0.14 12.15 2.17
C GLU A 63 0.21 11.26 3.38
N GLN A 64 -0.06 11.73 4.59
CA GLN A 64 0.24 10.98 5.81
C GLN A 64 -0.63 9.74 5.95
N VAL A 65 -1.92 9.84 5.61
CA VAL A 65 -2.82 8.67 5.51
C VAL A 65 -2.26 7.65 4.52
N LEU A 66 -1.81 8.11 3.34
CA LEU A 66 -1.28 7.24 2.29
C LEU A 66 0.00 6.51 2.73
N LEU A 67 0.90 7.20 3.44
CA LEU A 67 2.13 6.61 3.99
C LEU A 67 1.84 5.58 5.08
N ALA A 68 0.86 5.84 5.95
CA ALA A 68 0.46 4.90 7.00
C ALA A 68 -0.31 3.68 6.45
N MET A 69 -0.87 3.78 5.24
CA MET A 69 -1.64 2.70 4.65
C MET A 69 -0.77 1.46 4.32
N PRO A 70 -1.18 0.25 4.75
CA PRO A 70 -0.45 -0.97 4.43
C PRO A 70 -0.49 -1.25 2.92
N MET A 71 0.65 -1.66 2.35
CA MET A 71 0.75 -2.06 0.94
C MET A 71 -0.22 -3.19 0.54
N ARG A 72 -0.54 -4.08 1.49
CA ARG A 72 -1.45 -5.21 1.28
C ARG A 72 -2.22 -5.53 2.55
N VAL A 73 -3.53 -5.66 2.44
CA VAL A 73 -4.40 -6.14 3.53
C VAL A 73 -5.16 -7.39 3.14
N LEU A 74 -5.44 -8.24 4.13
CA LEU A 74 -6.29 -9.41 3.98
C LEU A 74 -7.44 -9.32 4.99
N CYS A 75 -8.65 -9.71 4.59
CA CYS A 75 -9.80 -9.77 5.50
C CYS A 75 -9.64 -10.83 6.61
N ARG A 76 -8.74 -11.80 6.41
CA ARG A 76 -8.32 -12.81 7.39
C ARG A 76 -6.96 -13.40 6.98
N PRO A 77 -6.15 -13.92 7.92
CA PRO A 77 -4.81 -14.44 7.62
C PRO A 77 -4.77 -15.52 6.52
N LYS A 78 -5.79 -16.35 6.43
CA LYS A 78 -5.93 -17.44 5.44
C LYS A 78 -7.04 -17.18 4.42
N CYS A 79 -7.27 -15.92 4.01
CA CYS A 79 -8.25 -15.61 2.96
C CYS A 79 -7.93 -16.41 1.69
N ALA A 80 -8.85 -17.22 1.17
CA ALA A 80 -8.64 -18.05 -0.01
C ALA A 80 -8.64 -17.22 -1.31
N GLY A 81 -9.33 -16.09 -1.31
CA GLY A 81 -9.43 -15.18 -2.44
C GLY A 81 -10.55 -15.55 -3.40
N VAL A 82 -10.56 -14.91 -4.57
CA VAL A 82 -11.44 -15.26 -5.68
C VAL A 82 -10.73 -16.15 -6.68
N CYS A 83 -11.49 -16.99 -7.40
CA CYS A 83 -10.96 -17.72 -8.55
C CYS A 83 -10.55 -16.73 -9.64
N PRO A 84 -9.31 -16.76 -10.17
CA PRO A 84 -8.88 -15.84 -11.23
C PRO A 84 -9.58 -16.09 -12.57
N THR A 85 -10.21 -17.26 -12.74
CA THR A 85 -10.91 -17.64 -13.98
C THR A 85 -12.39 -17.28 -13.96
N CYS A 86 -13.12 -17.58 -12.88
CA CYS A 86 -14.57 -17.38 -12.82
C CYS A 86 -15.03 -16.34 -11.78
N GLY A 87 -14.15 -15.84 -10.92
CA GLY A 87 -14.50 -14.86 -9.89
C GLY A 87 -15.20 -15.42 -8.64
N ALA A 88 -15.45 -16.74 -8.56
CA ALA A 88 -16.05 -17.40 -7.40
C ALA A 88 -15.29 -17.08 -6.11
N ASP A 89 -16.00 -16.76 -5.02
CA ASP A 89 -15.37 -16.49 -3.72
C ASP A 89 -15.02 -17.82 -3.03
N LEU A 90 -13.75 -18.19 -3.09
CA LEU A 90 -13.23 -19.44 -2.53
C LEU A 90 -13.33 -19.49 -1.00
N ASN A 91 -13.59 -18.36 -0.35
CA ASN A 91 -13.87 -18.33 1.09
C ASN A 91 -15.26 -18.86 1.45
N ILE A 92 -16.20 -18.83 0.49
CA ILE A 92 -17.60 -19.23 0.66
C ILE A 92 -17.84 -20.55 -0.07
N GLU A 93 -17.43 -20.63 -1.34
CA GLU A 93 -17.70 -21.75 -2.23
C GLU A 93 -16.66 -22.88 -2.11
N GLY A 94 -15.50 -22.59 -1.51
CA GLY A 94 -14.40 -23.54 -1.38
C GLY A 94 -13.64 -23.72 -2.70
N ALA A 95 -14.06 -24.69 -3.52
CA ALA A 95 -13.40 -25.02 -4.79
C ALA A 95 -14.33 -24.77 -5.99
N CYS A 96 -13.81 -24.11 -7.02
CA CYS A 96 -14.47 -23.99 -8.32
C CYS A 96 -14.10 -25.16 -9.25
N SER A 97 -14.92 -25.40 -10.27
CA SER A 97 -14.67 -26.38 -11.33
C SER A 97 -13.77 -25.86 -12.47
N CYS A 98 -13.16 -24.69 -12.33
CA CYS A 98 -12.23 -24.16 -13.33
C CYS A 98 -11.01 -25.07 -13.48
N PRO A 99 -10.53 -25.32 -14.72
CA PRO A 99 -9.34 -26.12 -14.94
C PRO A 99 -8.12 -25.44 -14.31
N ARG A 100 -7.27 -26.23 -13.65
CA ARG A 100 -5.94 -25.78 -13.23
C ARG A 100 -5.01 -25.85 -14.43
N GLU A 101 -4.80 -24.72 -15.09
CA GLU A 101 -3.79 -24.59 -16.12
C GLU A 101 -2.44 -24.25 -15.49
N ILE A 102 -1.43 -25.07 -15.75
CA ILE A 102 -0.04 -24.74 -15.44
C ILE A 102 0.46 -23.87 -16.58
N ASP A 103 0.87 -22.64 -16.25
CA ASP A 103 1.47 -21.76 -17.23
C ASP A 103 2.72 -22.44 -17.84
N PRO A 104 2.80 -22.60 -19.17
CA PRO A 104 3.86 -23.35 -19.82
C PRO A 104 5.26 -22.78 -19.55
N ARG A 105 5.39 -21.49 -19.16
CA ARG A 105 6.67 -20.89 -18.73
C ARG A 105 7.22 -21.55 -17.47
N TRP A 106 6.36 -22.16 -16.66
CA TRP A 106 6.69 -22.86 -15.41
C TRP A 106 6.88 -24.36 -15.61
N ALA A 107 6.78 -24.88 -16.85
CA ALA A 107 6.89 -26.31 -17.13
C ALA A 107 8.20 -26.93 -16.59
N ALA A 108 9.31 -26.19 -16.65
CA ALA A 108 10.61 -26.63 -16.14
C ALA A 108 10.67 -26.79 -14.61
N LEU A 109 9.68 -26.28 -13.87
CA LEU A 109 9.60 -26.38 -12.40
C LEU A 109 8.72 -27.54 -11.92
N ALA A 110 8.08 -28.28 -12.84
CA ALA A 110 7.24 -29.42 -12.51
C ALA A 110 8.02 -30.48 -11.72
N ASP A 111 9.28 -30.73 -12.08
CA ASP A 111 10.14 -31.76 -11.48
C ASP A 111 10.59 -31.45 -10.03
N ILE A 112 10.43 -30.21 -9.58
CA ILE A 112 10.89 -29.75 -8.26
C ILE A 112 9.74 -29.80 -7.22
N SER A 113 8.49 -29.84 -7.68
CA SER A 113 7.28 -29.67 -6.85
C SER A 113 6.97 -30.79 -5.83
N GLY A 114 7.81 -31.82 -5.73
CA GLY A 114 7.59 -33.00 -4.88
C GLY A 114 8.73 -33.38 -3.91
N LYS A 115 9.82 -32.60 -3.79
CA LYS A 115 10.88 -32.90 -2.80
C LYS A 115 10.62 -32.15 -1.50
N PRO A 116 10.24 -32.83 -0.40
CA PRO A 116 10.18 -32.20 0.90
C PRO A 116 11.59 -31.81 1.37
N SER A 117 11.69 -30.63 1.99
CA SER A 117 12.87 -30.14 2.72
C SER A 117 13.13 -30.96 3.98
#